data_AF-A0A9E2JK37-F1
#
_entry.id   AF-A0A9E2JK37-F1
#
_cell.length_a   1.000
_cell.length_b   1.000
_cell.length_c   1.000
_cell.angle_alpha   90.00
_cell.angle_beta   90.00
_cell.angle_gamma   90.00
#
_symmetry.space_group_name_H-M   'P 1'
#
loop_
_entity.id
_entity.type
_entity.pdbx_description
1 polymer ?
#
loop_
_entity_poly.entity_id
_entity_poly.type
_entity_poly.pdbx_seq_one_letter_code
_entity_poly.pdbx_strand_id
1 'polypeptide(L)' 'EIPARTETSERMSRELKKRGFRFVGPTICYALMQAAGLVNDHTTDCFRHAQLAARVMKKS' A
#
# COMPACT_ATOMS: atom_id res chain seq x y z
N GLU A 1 9.73 -8.57 -8.05
CA GLU A 1 10.31 -7.77 -6.95
C GLU A 1 9.29 -6.73 -6.52
N ILE A 2 9.15 -6.44 -5.23
CA ILE A 2 8.19 -5.45 -4.70
C ILE A 2 8.95 -4.15 -4.45
N PRO A 3 8.51 -3.00 -4.98
CA PRO A 3 9.23 -1.74 -4.82
C PRO A 3 9.16 -1.24 -3.38
N ALA A 4 10.10 -0.37 -2.96
CA ALA A 4 10.06 0.24 -1.62
C ALA A 4 9.08 1.42 -1.50
N ARG A 5 8.61 1.96 -2.64
CA ARG A 5 7.67 3.07 -2.76
C ARG A 5 7.06 3.11 -4.17
N THR A 6 5.91 3.76 -4.29
CA THR A 6 5.20 4.02 -5.55
C THR A 6 4.85 5.49 -5.70
N GLU A 7 4.53 5.94 -6.90
CA GLU A 7 4.05 7.32 -7.14
C GLU A 7 2.86 7.67 -6.23
N THR A 8 1.91 6.74 -6.05
CA THR A 8 0.77 6.91 -5.13
C THR A 8 1.22 7.13 -3.70
N SER A 9 2.21 6.38 -3.21
CA SER A 9 2.77 6.57 -1.85
C SER A 9 3.49 7.90 -1.70
N GLU A 10 4.11 8.42 -2.77
CA GLU A 10 4.75 9.74 -2.76
C GLU A 10 3.70 10.85 -2.66
N ARG A 11 2.63 10.75 -3.44
CA ARG A 11 1.49 11.66 -3.37
C ARG A 11 0.86 11.64 -1.98
N MET A 12 0.62 10.45 -1.41
CA MET A 12 0.10 10.30 -0.05
C MET A 12 1.02 10.96 0.99
N SER A 13 2.33 10.71 0.93
CA SER A 13 3.32 11.36 1.80
C SER A 13 3.25 12.89 1.71
N ARG A 14 3.15 13.45 0.49
CA ARG A 14 3.04 14.92 0.31
C ARG A 14 1.76 15.47 0.94
N GLU A 15 0.62 14.83 0.72
CA GLU A 15 -0.66 15.29 1.27
C GLU A 15 -0.73 15.16 2.79
N LEU A 16 -0.20 14.08 3.36
CA LEU A 16 -0.13 13.91 4.82
C LEU A 16 0.80 14.94 5.46
N LYS A 17 1.96 15.25 4.84
CA LYS A 17 2.84 16.32 5.31
C LYS A 17 2.13 17.68 5.29
N LYS A 18 1.40 18.00 4.22
CA LYS A 18 0.61 19.26 4.14
C LYS A 18 -0.45 19.35 5.25
N ARG A 19 -1.02 18.21 5.66
CA ARG A 19 -1.99 18.12 6.76
C ARG A 19 -1.35 18.12 8.16
N GLY A 20 -0.03 18.32 8.26
CA GLY A 20 0.69 18.42 9.53
C GLY A 20 1.17 17.10 10.13
N PHE A 21 1.01 15.97 9.42
CA PHE A 21 1.54 14.69 9.89
C PHE A 21 3.06 14.67 9.79
N ARG A 22 3.70 14.05 10.78
CA ARG A 22 5.17 13.83 10.84
C ARG A 22 5.46 12.34 10.67
N PHE A 23 6.69 12.00 10.27
CA PHE A 23 7.12 10.61 10.01
C PHE A 23 6.26 9.89 8.96
N VAL A 24 5.81 10.62 7.94
CA VAL A 24 4.99 10.11 6.83
C VAL A 24 5.76 10.17 5.50
N GLY A 25 6.98 9.59 5.48
CA GLY A 25 7.75 9.47 4.24
C GLY A 25 7.11 8.50 3.24
N PRO A 26 7.48 8.52 1.95
CA PRO A 26 6.87 7.66 0.93
C PRO A 26 6.95 6.17 1.25
N THR A 27 8.09 5.68 1.74
CA THR A 27 8.25 4.27 2.16
C THR A 27 7.31 3.89 3.31
N ILE A 28 7.14 4.78 4.29
CA ILE A 28 6.20 4.56 5.41
C ILE A 28 4.76 4.53 4.88
N CYS A 29 4.43 5.45 3.97
CA CYS A 29 3.11 5.48 3.34
C CYS A 29 2.85 4.21 2.52
N TYR A 30 3.85 3.70 1.80
CA TYR A 30 3.71 2.46 1.04
C TYR A 30 3.53 1.24 1.97
N ALA A 31 4.33 1.15 3.03
CA ALA A 31 4.16 0.12 4.05
C ALA A 31 2.77 0.17 4.71
N LEU A 32 2.25 1.38 4.98
CA LEU A 32 0.88 1.56 5.47
C LEU A 32 -0.15 1.07 4.44
N MET A 33 0.02 1.37 3.16
CA MET A 33 -0.87 0.90 2.10
C MET A 33 -0.90 -0.64 2.04
N GLN A 34 0.25 -1.29 2.19
CA GLN A 34 0.35 -2.75 2.23
C GLN A 34 -0.35 -3.32 3.47
N ALA A 35 -0.08 -2.77 4.65
CA ALA A 35 -0.66 -3.25 5.92
C ALA A 35 -2.17 -3.02 6.01
N ALA A 36 -2.66 -1.88 5.53
CA ALA A 36 -4.08 -1.54 5.53
C ALA A 36 -4.89 -2.24 4.42
N GLY A 37 -4.22 -2.99 3.53
CA GLY A 37 -4.86 -3.69 2.41
C GLY A 37 -5.32 -2.76 1.28
N LEU A 38 -4.71 -1.57 1.16
CA LEU A 38 -4.90 -0.67 0.01
C LEU A 38 -4.19 -1.20 -1.24
N VAL A 39 -3.15 -2.02 -1.06
CA VAL A 39 -2.48 -2.78 -2.13
C VAL A 39 -2.32 -4.23 -1.68
N ASN A 40 -2.35 -5.16 -2.63
CA ASN A 40 -2.10 -6.58 -2.37
C ASN A 40 -0.74 -6.98 -2.96
N ASP A 41 0.33 -6.74 -2.21
CA ASP A 41 1.70 -7.12 -2.59
C ASP A 41 2.14 -8.43 -1.95
N HIS A 42 1.21 -9.30 -1.55
CA HIS A 42 1.59 -10.67 -1.23
C HIS A 42 2.27 -11.31 -2.45
N THR A 43 3.38 -12.00 -2.23
CA THR A 43 4.04 -12.75 -3.29
C THR A 43 3.13 -13.88 -3.79
N THR A 44 3.30 -14.31 -5.04
CA THR A 44 2.39 -15.29 -5.68
C THR A 44 2.43 -16.67 -5.04
N ASP A 45 3.50 -17.01 -4.33
CA ASP A 45 3.68 -18.22 -3.53
C ASP A 45 3.05 -18.12 -2.13
N CYS A 46 2.58 -16.94 -1.71
CA CYS A 46 1.87 -16.78 -0.44
C CYS A 46 0.48 -17.43 -0.51
N PHE A 47 0.15 -18.29 0.48
CA PHE A 47 -1.15 -18.97 0.58
C PHE A 47 -2.37 -18.02 0.59
N ARG A 48 -2.17 -16.74 0.91
CA ARG A 48 -3.23 -15.72 0.94
C ARG A 48 -3.37 -14.94 -0.37
N HIS A 49 -2.40 -15.00 -1.28
CA HIS A 49 -2.38 -14.17 -2.49
C HIS A 49 -3.66 -14.33 -3.33
N ALA A 50 -4.04 -15.56 -3.65
CA ALA A 50 -5.25 -15.86 -4.41
C ALA A 50 -6.54 -15.44 -3.67
N GLN A 51 -6.59 -15.65 -2.35
CA GLN A 51 -7.74 -15.30 -1.53
C GLN A 51 -7.99 -13.79 -1.49
N LEU A 52 -6.91 -13.01 -1.39
CA LEU A 52 -6.96 -11.55 -1.33
C LEU A 52 -7.23 -10.93 -2.71
N ALA A 53 -6.64 -11.47 -3.77
CA ALA A 53 -6.91 -11.03 -5.14
C ALA A 53 -8.41 -11.16 -5.48
N ALA A 54 -9.03 -12.28 -5.12
CA ALA A 54 -10.47 -12.50 -5.33
C ALA A 54 -11.37 -11.59 -4.46
N ARG A 55 -10.88 -11.11 -3.31
CA ARG A 55 -11.64 -10.20 -2.43
C ARG A 55 -11.68 -8.77 -2.95
N VAL A 56 -10.60 -8.28 -3.56
CA VAL A 56 -10.55 -6.93 -4.13
C VAL A 56 -11.57 -6.78 -5.27
N MET A 57 -11.71 -7.80 -6.12
CA MET A 57 -12.63 -7.78 -7.27
C MET A 57 -14.12 -7.78 -6.89
N LYS A 58 -14.47 -8.24 -5.69
CA LYS A 58 -15.88 -8.33 -5.24
C LYS A 58 -16.40 -7.06 -4.58
N LYS A 59 -15.55 -6.04 -4.39
CA LYS A 59 -15.90 -4.81 -3.67
C LYS A 59 -16.32 -3.65 -4.59
N SER A 60 -16.51 -3.90 -5.89
CA SER A 60 -17.01 -2.95 -6.89
C SER A 60 -18.47 -3.21 -7.24
#